data_AF-E4MQA6-F1
#
_entry.id   AF-E4MQA6-F1
#
_cell.length_a   1.000
_cell.length_b   1.000
_cell.length_c   1.000
_cell.angle_alpha   90.00
_cell.angle_beta   90.00
_cell.angle_gamma   90.00
#
_symmetry.space_group_name_H-M   'P 1'
#
loop_
_entity.id
_entity.type
_entity.pdbx_description
1 polymer ?
#
loop_
_entity_poly.entity_id
_entity_poly.type
_entity_poly.pdbx_seq_one_letter_code
_entity_poly.pdbx_strand_id
1 'polypeptide(L)' 'MYNHFFFKGYQILSNKGVLSFITSKTFWTTQTKRNLRDLLLSRRLEYIFDTGNPFESAMVDTCITSFSKIKPEK' A
#
# COMPACT_ATOMS: atom_id res chain seq x y z
N MET A 1 -6.16 -7.75 7.89
CA MET A 1 -6.28 -8.50 6.61
C MET A 1 -5.47 -7.85 5.48
N TYR A 2 -5.81 -6.64 5.01
CA TYR A 2 -5.14 -6.03 3.84
C TYR A 2 -3.60 -5.92 3.95
N ASN A 3 -3.07 -5.72 5.17
CA ASN A 3 -1.63 -5.72 5.40
C ASN A 3 -0.96 -7.01 4.87
N HIS A 4 -1.55 -8.18 5.15
CA HIS A 4 -1.01 -9.46 4.68
C HIS A 4 -1.03 -9.58 3.15
N PHE A 5 -2.02 -8.97 2.48
CA PHE A 5 -2.08 -8.95 1.02
C PHE A 5 -1.00 -8.07 0.39
N PHE A 6 -0.60 -6.97 1.04
CA PHE A 6 0.58 -6.20 0.60
C PHE A 6 1.85 -7.05 0.62
N PHE A 7 2.11 -7.75 1.73
CA PHE A 7 3.29 -8.61 1.84
C PHE A 7 3.25 -9.81 0.88
N LYS A 8 2.10 -10.49 0.77
CA LYS A 8 1.94 -11.62 -0.14
C LYS A 8 2.04 -11.18 -1.60
N GLY A 9 1.39 -10.06 -1.95
CA GLY A 9 1.48 -9.44 -3.27
C GLY A 9 2.92 -9.10 -3.63
N TYR A 10 3.66 -8.48 -2.72
CA TYR A 10 5.09 -8.18 -2.91
C TYR A 10 5.95 -9.44 -3.14
N GLN A 11 5.68 -10.54 -2.42
CA GLN A 11 6.40 -11.80 -2.58
C GLN A 11 6.24 -12.38 -4.00
N ILE A 12 5.01 -12.38 -4.52
CA ILE A 12 4.69 -12.96 -5.83
C ILE A 12 4.89 -12.00 -7.00
N LEU A 13 5.07 -10.70 -6.72
CA LEU A 13 5.29 -9.67 -7.73
C LEU A 13 6.59 -9.93 -8.49
N SER A 14 6.52 -9.88 -9.83
CA SER A 14 7.66 -10.04 -10.72
C SER A 14 8.71 -8.94 -10.49
N ASN A 15 9.94 -9.18 -10.93
CA ASN A 15 10.99 -8.16 -10.88
C ASN A 15 10.54 -6.93 -11.68
N LYS A 16 10.72 -5.72 -11.10
CA LYS A 16 10.23 -4.45 -11.64
C LYS A 16 8.71 -4.34 -11.83
N GLY A 17 7.91 -5.31 -11.36
CA GLY A 17 6.46 -5.24 -11.39
C GLY A 17 5.89 -4.15 -10.47
N VAL A 18 4.66 -3.73 -10.73
CA VAL A 18 3.90 -2.74 -9.94
C VAL A 18 2.77 -3.44 -9.20
N LEU A 19 2.59 -3.12 -7.92
CA LEU A 19 1.45 -3.55 -7.13
C LEU A 19 0.64 -2.34 -6.70
N SER A 20 -0.67 -2.39 -6.99
CA SER A 20 -1.61 -1.33 -6.63
C SER A 20 -2.83 -1.91 -5.94
N PHE A 21 -3.19 -1.36 -4.78
CA PHE A 21 -4.40 -1.73 -4.05
C PHE A 21 -5.17 -0.51 -3.58
N ILE A 22 -6.49 -0.64 -3.54
CA ILE A 22 -7.37 0.26 -2.79
C ILE A 22 -7.61 -0.40 -1.43
N THR A 23 -7.19 0.26 -0.34
CA THR A 23 -7.32 -0.28 1.03
C THR A 23 -7.64 0.84 2.01
N SER A 24 -8.06 0.48 3.23
CA SER A 24 -8.21 1.47 4.30
C SER A 24 -6.91 2.25 4.52
N LYS A 25 -7.01 3.58 4.64
CA LYS A 25 -5.85 4.47 4.88
C LYS A 25 -5.30 4.43 6.31
N THR A 26 -5.88 3.60 7.18
CA THR A 26 -5.48 3.45 8.59
C THR A 26 -4.00 3.11 8.79
N PHE A 27 -3.30 2.54 7.79
CA PHE A 27 -1.86 2.26 7.91
C PHE A 27 -0.98 3.50 7.96
N TRP A 28 -1.48 4.68 7.58
CA TRP A 28 -0.72 5.93 7.64
C TRP A 28 -0.30 6.26 9.07
N THR A 29 -1.21 6.08 10.03
CA THR A 29 -1.02 6.52 11.41
C THR A 29 -0.95 5.36 12.40
N THR A 30 -1.62 4.23 12.13
CA THR A 30 -1.70 3.12 13.09
C THR A 30 -0.33 2.50 13.38
N GLN A 31 0.04 2.40 14.66
CA GLN A 31 1.33 1.86 15.08
C GLN A 31 1.53 0.39 14.68
N THR A 32 0.50 -0.43 14.82
CA THR A 32 0.54 -1.86 14.46
C THR A 32 0.68 -2.13 12.96
N LYS A 33 0.66 -1.08 12.12
CA LYS A 33 0.86 -1.14 10.66
C LYS A 33 2.16 -0.50 10.19
N ARG A 34 3.08 -0.17 11.13
CA ARG A 34 4.39 0.40 10.79
C ARG A 34 5.16 -0.43 9.76
N ASN A 35 5.08 -1.76 9.88
CA ASN A 35 5.71 -2.68 8.95
C ASN A 35 5.29 -2.47 7.48
N LEU A 36 4.06 -2.04 7.22
CA LEU A 36 3.61 -1.71 5.87
C LEU A 36 4.32 -0.46 5.35
N ARG A 37 4.42 0.58 6.19
CA ARG A 37 5.14 1.80 5.83
C ARG A 37 6.61 1.51 5.56
N ASP A 38 7.23 0.66 6.37
CA ASP A 38 8.62 0.23 6.16
C ASP A 38 8.78 -0.51 4.82
N LEU A 39 7.85 -1.41 4.46
CA LEU A 39 7.84 -2.07 3.16
C LEU A 39 7.71 -1.07 2.01
N LEU A 40 6.72 -0.17 2.08
CA LEU A 40 6.45 0.82 1.04
C LEU A 40 7.64 1.76 0.83
N LEU A 41 8.24 2.27 1.92
CA LEU A 41 9.42 3.15 1.85
C LEU A 41 10.70 2.42 1.41
N SER A 42 10.78 1.10 1.60
CA SER A 42 11.91 0.30 1.09
C SER A 42 11.89 0.11 -0.42
N ARG A 43 10.82 0.50 -1.11
CA ARG A 43 10.60 0.33 -2.54
C ARG A 43 10.22 1.65 -3.18
N ARG A 44 10.35 1.73 -4.50
CA ARG A 44 9.97 2.95 -5.22
C ARG A 44 8.46 3.10 -5.15
N LEU A 45 8.03 4.11 -4.41
CA LEU A 45 6.64 4.51 -4.31
C LEU A 45 6.26 5.21 -5.62
N GLU A 46 5.20 4.74 -6.27
CA GLU A 46 4.72 5.37 -7.51
C GLU A 46 3.72 6.47 -7.15
N TYR A 47 2.74 6.16 -6.29
CA TYR A 47 1.86 7.16 -5.69
C TYR A 47 1.09 6.58 -4.49
N ILE A 48 0.66 7.49 -3.61
CA ILE A 48 -0.40 7.25 -2.63
C ILE A 48 -1.42 8.36 -2.82
N PHE A 49 -2.69 8.00 -3.03
CA PHE A 49 -3.77 8.93 -3.28
C PHE A 49 -4.91 8.70 -2.29
N ASP A 50 -5.29 9.72 -1.52
CA ASP A 50 -6.46 9.66 -0.64
C ASP A 50 -7.72 9.60 -1.50
N THR A 51 -8.54 8.57 -1.31
CA THR A 51 -9.81 8.42 -2.03
C THR A 51 -11.01 8.72 -1.14
N GLY A 52 -10.81 9.07 0.14
CA GLY A 52 -11.89 9.20 1.10
C GLY A 52 -12.66 7.89 1.20
N ASN A 53 -13.99 7.95 1.16
CA ASN A 53 -14.84 6.76 1.22
C ASN A 53 -15.64 6.57 -0.09
N PRO A 54 -15.01 6.03 -1.15
CA PRO A 54 -15.66 5.88 -2.45
C PRO A 54 -16.60 4.67 -2.50
N PHE A 55 -16.65 3.85 -1.45
CA PHE A 55 -17.49 2.65 -1.40
C PHE A 55 -18.71 2.92 -0.53
N GLU A 56 -19.90 2.94 -1.14
CA GLU A 56 -21.16 3.30 -0.46
C GLU A 56 -21.42 2.54 0.84
N SER A 57 -21.00 1.26 0.91
CA SER A 57 -21.25 0.40 2.08
C SER A 57 -20.08 0.30 3.06
N ALA A 58 -18.92 0.89 2.77
CA ALA A 58 -17.77 0.85 3.68
C ALA A 58 -17.86 2.02 4.67
N MET A 59 -17.49 1.81 5.93
CA MET A 59 -17.43 2.89 6.95
C MET A 59 -16.02 3.47 7.12
N VAL A 60 -15.09 3.15 6.22
CA VAL A 60 -13.67 3.46 6.39
C VAL A 60 -13.16 4.30 5.23
N ASP A 61 -12.37 5.32 5.56
CA ASP A 61 -11.58 6.01 4.56
C ASP A 61 -10.53 5.08 3.95
N THR A 62 -10.33 5.25 2.66
CA THR A 62 -9.48 4.45 1.80
C THR A 62 -8.48 5.32 1.07
N CYS A 63 -7.44 4.67 0.56
CA CYS A 63 -6.49 5.26 -0.37
C CYS A 63 -6.09 4.24 -1.43
N ILE A 64 -5.63 4.72 -2.57
CA ILE A 64 -4.90 3.91 -3.54
C ILE A 64 -3.42 4.00 -3.20
N THR A 65 -2.76 2.85 -3.05
CA THR A 65 -1.31 2.78 -2.85
C THR A 65 -0.70 1.98 -3.98
N SER A 66 0.25 2.57 -4.69
CA SER A 66 0.98 1.96 -5.79
C SER A 66 2.49 2.06 -5.56
N PHE A 67 3.19 0.93 -5.69
CA PHE A 67 4.65 0.86 -5.58
C PHE A 67 5.20 -0.22 -6.51
N SER A 68 6.44 -0.03 -6.97
CA SER A 68 7.13 -1.01 -7.82
C SER A 68 8.16 -1.81 -7.05
N LYS A 69 8.47 -3.03 -7.53
CA LYS A 69 9.55 -3.88 -7.01
C LYS A 69 10.93 -3.39 -7.47
N ILE A 70 11.18 -2.11 -7.24
CA ILE A 70 12.41 -1.38 -7.58
C ILE A 70 12.83 -0.66 -6.29
N LYS A 71 14.14 -0.50 -6.08
CA LYS A 71 14.63 0.29 -4.94
C LYS A 71 14.32 1.79 -5.18
N PRO A 72 14.06 2.59 -4.14
CA PRO A 72 13.94 4.04 -4.28
C PRO A 72 15.20 4.62 -4.94
N GLU A 73 15.02 5.67 -5.74
CA GLU A 73 16.12 6.51 -6.19
C GLU A 73 16.63 7.33 -4.99
N LYS A 74 17.94 7.58 -4.94
CA LYS A 74 18.59 8.32 -3.85
C LYS A 74 18.35 9.82 -3.99
#